data_AF-A0AAE2VEE2-F1
#
_entry.id   AF-A0AAE2VEE2-F1
#
_cell.length_a   1.000
_cell.length_b   1.000
_cell.length_c   1.000
_cell.angle_alpha   90.00
_cell.angle_beta   90.00
_cell.angle_gamma   90.00
#
_symmetry.space_group_name_H-M   'P 1'
#
loop_
_entity.id
_entity.type
_entity.pdbx_description
1 polymer ?
#
loop_
_entity_poly.entity_id
_entity_poly.type
_entity_poly.pdbx_seq_one_letter_code
_entity_poly.pdbx_strand_id
1 'polypeptide(L)'
;MKRNPCKKVIIAVCTVISFVLIYAFHANRRPFVANNDFSVIATVDGQAVEAKLFKPMKMEDVYYIHLEDNSEGRYSWFVFSPRRQMVADPIGVYHSWLGYSYTHADQASGIWLIDAKLEDNWKVVFDGDRIDFSNSDYQVEIIRK
;
A
#
# COMPACT_ATOMS: atom_id res chain seq x y z
N MET A 1 24.26 -12.36 44.82
CA MET A 1 24.47 -12.55 43.36
C MET A 1 24.76 -11.18 42.71
N LYS A 2 26.05 -10.82 42.52
CA LYS A 2 26.46 -9.51 41.97
C LYS A 2 26.07 -9.45 40.47
N ARG A 3 25.15 -8.56 40.09
CA ARG A 3 24.78 -8.33 38.67
C ARG A 3 25.97 -7.69 37.94
N ASN A 4 26.53 -8.38 36.95
CA ASN A 4 27.66 -7.87 36.15
C ASN A 4 27.25 -6.61 35.37
N PRO A 5 27.88 -5.44 35.61
CA PRO A 5 27.51 -4.18 34.95
C PRO A 5 27.69 -4.26 33.43
N CYS A 6 28.65 -5.06 32.94
CA CYS A 6 28.90 -5.30 31.53
C CYS A 6 27.68 -5.91 30.79
N LYS A 7 26.92 -6.80 31.45
CA LYS A 7 25.70 -7.38 30.86
C LYS A 7 24.58 -6.35 30.68
N LYS A 8 24.46 -5.37 31.58
CA LYS A 8 23.44 -4.32 31.48
C LYS A 8 23.74 -3.33 30.35
N VAL A 9 25.02 -3.00 30.15
CA VAL A 9 25.46 -2.13 29.05
C VAL A 9 25.21 -2.78 27.70
N ILE A 10 25.55 -4.08 27.55
CA ILE A 10 25.29 -4.82 26.32
C ILE A 10 23.80 -4.87 26.00
N ILE A 11 22.95 -5.19 26.99
CA ILE A 11 21.49 -5.21 26.79
C ILE A 11 20.98 -3.83 26.37
N ALA A 12 21.41 -2.75 27.04
CA ALA A 12 20.98 -1.40 26.70
C ALA A 12 21.39 -1.00 25.27
N VAL A 13 22.62 -1.31 24.85
CA VAL A 13 23.11 -1.06 23.49
C VAL A 13 22.29 -1.85 22.46
N CYS A 14 22.05 -3.14 22.69
CA CYS A 14 21.21 -3.95 21.80
C CYS A 14 19.78 -3.41 21.71
N THR A 15 19.19 -2.96 22.81
CA THR A 15 17.85 -2.36 22.81
C THR A 15 17.81 -1.09 21.98
N VAL A 16 18.78 -0.19 22.15
CA VAL A 16 18.85 1.06 21.37
C VAL A 16 19.02 0.77 19.88
N ILE A 17 19.91 -0.16 19.51
CA ILE A 17 20.11 -0.56 18.11
C ILE A 17 18.81 -1.14 17.53
N SER A 18 18.12 -2.02 18.24
CA SER A 18 16.84 -2.57 17.81
C SER A 18 15.79 -1.47 17.59
N PHE A 19 15.68 -0.49 18.50
CA PHE A 19 14.78 0.64 18.33
C PHE A 19 15.11 1.49 17.10
N VAL A 20 16.39 1.75 16.85
CA VAL A 20 16.84 2.50 15.66
C VAL A 20 16.52 1.73 14.38
N LEU A 21 16.76 0.41 14.35
CA LEU A 21 16.46 -0.42 13.18
C LEU A 21 14.95 -0.52 12.91
N ILE A 22 14.13 -0.70 13.96
CA ILE A 22 12.67 -0.69 13.87
C ILE A 22 12.17 0.67 13.35
N TYR A 23 12.70 1.77 13.90
CA TYR A 23 12.34 3.11 13.46
C TYR A 23 12.71 3.34 11.99
N ALA A 24 13.93 2.99 11.58
CA ALA A 24 14.40 3.10 10.20
C ALA A 24 13.55 2.25 9.25
N PHE A 25 13.15 1.04 9.67
CA PHE A 25 12.23 0.19 8.92
C PHE A 25 10.87 0.87 8.71
N HIS A 26 10.23 1.36 9.77
CA HIS A 26 8.93 2.04 9.66
C HIS A 26 9.00 3.36 8.90
N ALA A 27 10.11 4.09 9.00
CA ALA A 27 10.34 5.33 8.27
C ALA A 27 10.44 5.08 6.76
N ASN A 28 11.15 4.02 6.35
CA ASN A 28 11.44 3.75 4.95
C ASN A 28 10.38 2.90 4.24
N ARG A 29 9.54 2.14 4.97
CA ARG A 29 8.63 1.16 4.33
C ARG A 29 7.14 1.52 4.40
N ARG A 30 6.72 2.45 5.27
CA ARG A 30 5.30 2.85 5.49
C ARG A 30 4.32 1.66 5.46
N PRO A 31 4.12 0.98 6.61
CA PRO A 31 3.22 -0.17 6.66
C PRO A 31 1.81 0.18 6.20
N PHE A 32 1.14 -0.77 5.55
CA PHE A 32 -0.28 -0.65 5.25
C PHE A 32 -1.12 -0.87 6.50
N VAL A 33 -2.17 -0.06 6.63
CA VAL A 33 -3.23 -0.23 7.61
C VAL A 33 -4.53 -0.42 6.85
N ALA A 34 -5.37 -1.36 7.27
CA ALA A 34 -6.70 -1.54 6.70
C ALA A 34 -7.48 -0.22 6.80
N ASN A 35 -8.16 0.16 5.74
CA ASN A 35 -8.92 1.40 5.67
C ASN A 35 -10.37 1.11 5.28
N ASN A 36 -11.30 1.85 5.86
CA ASN A 36 -12.73 1.68 5.65
C ASN A 36 -13.41 2.94 5.08
N ASP A 37 -12.65 3.96 4.71
CA ASP A 37 -13.17 5.25 4.22
C ASP A 37 -13.81 5.12 2.83
N PHE A 38 -13.51 4.04 2.11
CA PHE A 38 -14.07 3.74 0.81
C PHE A 38 -14.64 2.31 0.78
N SER A 39 -15.61 2.07 -0.09
CA SER A 39 -15.98 0.74 -0.57
C SER A 39 -15.36 0.51 -1.95
N VAL A 40 -14.91 -0.72 -2.20
CA VAL A 40 -14.36 -1.14 -3.48
C VAL A 40 -15.19 -2.30 -4.01
N ILE A 41 -15.64 -2.19 -5.25
CA ILE A 41 -16.28 -3.26 -6.01
C ILE A 41 -15.37 -3.55 -7.19
N ALA A 42 -14.96 -4.82 -7.35
CA ALA A 42 -14.04 -5.21 -8.39
C ALA A 42 -14.54 -6.44 -9.13
N THR A 43 -14.28 -6.47 -10.43
CA THR A 43 -14.57 -7.58 -11.32
C THR A 43 -13.35 -7.84 -12.20
N VAL A 44 -12.95 -9.10 -12.29
CA VAL A 44 -11.84 -9.58 -13.12
C VAL A 44 -12.38 -10.69 -14.01
N ASP A 45 -12.21 -10.57 -15.32
CA ASP A 45 -12.74 -11.50 -16.33
C ASP A 45 -14.25 -11.77 -16.18
N GLY A 46 -15.00 -10.74 -15.79
CA GLY A 46 -16.45 -10.82 -15.55
C GLY A 46 -16.85 -11.50 -14.23
N GLN A 47 -15.90 -11.88 -13.37
CA GLN A 47 -16.16 -12.45 -12.04
C GLN A 47 -15.90 -11.44 -10.93
N ALA A 48 -16.81 -11.36 -9.96
CA ALA A 48 -16.61 -10.54 -8.78
C ALA A 48 -15.42 -11.07 -7.95
N VAL A 49 -14.53 -10.17 -7.54
CA VAL A 49 -13.36 -10.50 -6.71
C VAL A 49 -13.39 -9.70 -5.42
N GLU A 50 -12.84 -10.29 -4.35
CA GLU A 50 -12.70 -9.57 -3.09
C GLU A 50 -11.62 -8.49 -3.23
N ALA A 51 -11.91 -7.28 -2.76
CA ALA A 51 -10.98 -6.17 -2.78
C ALA A 51 -10.72 -5.67 -1.36
N LYS A 52 -9.45 -5.54 -1.00
CA LYS A 52 -9.01 -5.00 0.30
C LYS A 52 -8.41 -3.62 0.12
N LEU A 53 -8.83 -2.69 0.97
CA LEU A 53 -8.39 -1.30 0.96
C LEU A 53 -7.37 -1.05 2.06
N PHE A 54 -6.28 -0.39 1.69
CA PHE A 54 -5.17 -0.08 2.57
C PHE A 54 -4.78 1.39 2.47
N LYS A 55 -4.33 1.94 3.60
CA LYS A 55 -3.71 3.26 3.66
C LYS A 55 -2.29 3.11 4.21
N PRO A 56 -1.25 3.54 3.49
CA PRO A 56 0.09 3.59 4.04
C PRO A 56 0.15 4.59 5.20
N MET A 57 0.81 4.21 6.30
CA MET A 57 1.04 5.13 7.40
C MET A 57 1.78 6.39 6.94
N LYS A 58 1.38 7.57 7.43
CA LYS A 58 2.04 8.86 7.19
C LYS A 58 2.08 9.28 5.71
N MET A 59 1.20 8.73 4.88
CA MET A 59 0.94 9.21 3.52
C MET A 59 -0.50 9.72 3.47
N GLU A 60 -0.64 11.01 3.27
CA GLU A 60 -1.96 11.64 3.16
C GLU A 60 -2.52 11.43 1.76
N ASP A 61 -3.82 11.15 1.67
CA ASP A 61 -4.58 11.06 0.43
C ASP A 61 -4.10 10.01 -0.59
N VAL A 62 -3.34 9.00 -0.16
CA VAL A 62 -2.89 7.87 -0.98
C VAL A 62 -3.45 6.58 -0.39
N TYR A 63 -4.04 5.78 -1.27
CA TYR A 63 -4.73 4.55 -0.91
C TYR A 63 -4.31 3.45 -1.86
N TYR A 64 -4.33 2.22 -1.36
CA TYR A 64 -3.95 1.03 -2.11
C TYR A 64 -5.11 0.04 -2.08
N ILE A 65 -5.35 -0.61 -3.21
CA ILE A 65 -6.33 -1.67 -3.37
C ILE A 65 -5.57 -2.93 -3.70
N HIS A 66 -5.88 -4.01 -2.99
CA HIS A 66 -5.49 -5.36 -3.36
C HIS A 66 -6.71 -6.10 -3.86
N LEU A 67 -6.64 -6.65 -5.07
CA LEU A 67 -7.62 -7.59 -5.58
C LEU A 67 -7.16 -9.01 -5.22
N GLU A 68 -7.95 -9.71 -4.41
CA GLU A 68 -7.72 -11.13 -4.11
C GLU A 68 -8.29 -11.98 -5.23
N ASP A 69 -7.74 -11.80 -6.44
CA ASP A 69 -7.94 -12.73 -7.53
C ASP A 69 -6.92 -13.87 -7.42
N ASN A 70 -7.25 -15.05 -7.95
CA ASN A 70 -6.39 -16.24 -7.87
C ASN A 70 -5.15 -16.15 -8.78
N SER A 71 -4.87 -14.99 -9.38
CA SER A 71 -3.69 -14.76 -10.20
C SER A 71 -2.72 -13.85 -9.44
N GLU A 72 -1.47 -14.29 -9.22
CA GLU A 72 -0.38 -13.38 -8.85
C GLU A 72 0.00 -12.48 -10.04
N GLY A 73 -1.01 -11.95 -10.73
CA GLY A 73 -0.89 -11.14 -11.92
C GLY A 73 -0.43 -9.73 -11.60
N ARG A 74 0.02 -9.05 -12.65
CA ARG A 74 0.50 -7.66 -12.61
C ARG A 74 -0.50 -6.70 -11.95
N TYR A 75 -1.79 -6.92 -12.15
CA TYR A 75 -2.87 -6.03 -11.69
C TYR A 75 -3.55 -6.49 -10.38
N SER A 76 -2.84 -7.25 -9.55
CA SER A 76 -3.30 -7.60 -8.20
C SER A 76 -3.35 -6.39 -7.26
N TRP A 77 -2.57 -5.33 -7.55
CA TRP A 77 -2.54 -4.11 -6.75
C TRP A 77 -2.76 -2.85 -7.58
N PHE A 78 -3.46 -1.89 -6.98
CA PHE A 78 -3.61 -0.54 -7.52
C PHE A 78 -3.31 0.49 -6.43
N VAL A 79 -2.78 1.64 -6.83
CA VAL A 79 -2.69 2.83 -5.99
C VAL A 79 -3.58 3.92 -6.55
N PHE A 80 -4.30 4.63 -5.68
CA PHE A 80 -5.10 5.77 -6.08
C PHE A 80 -4.98 6.94 -5.10
N SER A 81 -5.25 8.13 -5.61
CA SER A 81 -5.33 9.36 -4.82
C SER A 81 -6.51 10.20 -5.30
N PRO A 82 -7.60 10.31 -4.52
CA PRO A 82 -8.76 11.13 -4.90
C PRO A 82 -8.37 12.60 -5.08
N ARG A 83 -7.52 13.13 -4.19
CA ARG A 83 -7.07 14.52 -4.21
C ARG A 83 -6.24 14.84 -5.45
N ARG A 84 -5.41 13.90 -5.91
CA ARG A 84 -4.57 14.08 -7.10
C ARG A 84 -5.24 13.60 -8.39
N GLN A 85 -6.45 13.05 -8.31
CA GLN A 85 -7.14 12.38 -9.42
C GLN A 85 -6.23 11.39 -10.15
N MET A 86 -5.62 10.48 -9.38
CA MET A 86 -4.63 9.52 -9.87
C MET A 86 -5.07 8.09 -9.57
N VAL A 87 -4.92 7.21 -10.56
CA VAL A 87 -4.90 5.74 -10.40
C VAL A 87 -3.69 5.20 -11.13
N ALA A 88 -2.95 4.27 -10.52
CA ALA A 88 -1.73 3.72 -11.08
C ALA A 88 -1.45 2.28 -10.64
N ASP A 89 -0.58 1.61 -11.41
CA ASP A 89 0.09 0.36 -11.03
C ASP A 89 1.25 0.70 -10.06
N PRO A 90 1.27 0.16 -8.83
CA PRO A 90 2.34 0.46 -7.88
C PRO A 90 3.65 -0.26 -8.25
N ILE A 91 4.78 0.45 -8.16
CA ILE A 91 6.14 -0.06 -8.49
C ILE A 91 6.51 -1.34 -7.71
N GLY A 92 5.94 -1.55 -6.54
CA GLY A 92 6.11 -2.79 -5.80
C GLY A 92 5.39 -2.75 -4.46
N VAL A 93 4.43 -3.65 -4.29
CA VAL A 93 3.89 -3.99 -2.97
C VAL A 93 4.66 -5.19 -2.46
N TYR A 94 5.57 -4.95 -1.51
CA TYR A 94 6.43 -6.00 -1.01
C TYR A 94 5.74 -6.80 0.10
N HIS A 95 5.65 -8.11 -0.10
CA HIS A 95 5.38 -9.08 0.97
C HIS A 95 6.72 -9.56 1.54
N SER A 96 7.35 -8.82 2.46
CA SER A 96 8.45 -9.43 3.25
C SER A 96 8.85 -8.66 4.50
N TRP A 97 8.20 -9.02 5.60
CA TRP A 97 8.79 -9.47 6.88
C TRP A 97 7.59 -9.63 7.84
N LEU A 98 7.42 -10.80 8.47
CA LEU A 98 6.29 -11.12 9.37
C LEU A 98 4.88 -11.06 8.76
N GLY A 99 4.72 -11.19 7.43
CA GLY A 99 3.41 -11.22 6.76
C GLY A 99 2.76 -9.85 6.54
N TYR A 100 3.50 -8.76 6.71
CA TYR A 100 3.00 -7.41 6.46
C TYR A 100 3.35 -6.92 5.05
N SER A 101 2.36 -6.38 4.36
CA SER A 101 2.53 -5.66 3.10
C SER A 101 2.91 -4.20 3.39
N TYR A 102 3.85 -3.67 2.62
CA TYR A 102 4.33 -2.30 2.79
C TYR A 102 4.69 -1.66 1.44
N THR A 103 4.67 -0.33 1.38
CA THR A 103 5.05 0.41 0.18
C THR A 103 6.55 0.30 -0.09
N HIS A 104 6.95 0.23 -1.36
CA HIS A 104 8.37 0.38 -1.71
C HIS A 104 8.94 1.71 -1.19
N ALA A 105 10.24 1.75 -0.86
CA ALA A 105 10.89 2.93 -0.28
C ALA A 105 10.78 4.17 -1.16
N ASP A 106 10.78 4.01 -2.48
CA ASP A 106 10.65 5.14 -3.41
C ASP A 106 9.21 5.66 -3.52
N GLN A 107 8.21 4.81 -3.25
CA GLN A 107 6.82 5.26 -3.13
C GLN A 107 6.58 5.90 -1.75
N ALA A 108 7.20 5.39 -0.70
CA ALA A 108 7.17 5.94 0.66
C ALA A 108 7.74 7.36 0.75
N SER A 109 8.69 7.72 -0.12
CA SER A 109 9.27 9.06 -0.27
C SER A 109 8.48 9.96 -1.23
N GLY A 110 7.43 9.42 -1.88
CA GLY A 110 6.58 10.16 -2.81
C GLY A 110 7.19 10.41 -4.19
N ILE A 111 8.39 9.90 -4.45
CA ILE A 111 9.17 10.15 -5.69
C ILE A 111 8.44 9.63 -6.93
N TRP A 112 7.68 8.53 -6.81
CA TRP A 112 7.01 7.90 -7.95
C TRP A 112 5.48 7.92 -7.90
N LEU A 113 4.89 8.66 -6.96
CA LEU A 113 3.45 8.90 -6.92
C LEU A 113 3.03 10.08 -7.81
N ILE A 114 3.95 10.62 -8.61
CA ILE A 114 3.71 11.77 -9.47
C ILE A 114 3.58 11.32 -10.94
N ASP A 115 4.32 10.27 -11.34
CA ASP A 115 4.39 9.81 -12.74
C ASP A 115 3.88 8.38 -12.97
N ALA A 116 3.52 7.64 -11.92
CA ALA A 116 2.90 6.32 -12.09
C ALA A 116 1.49 6.53 -12.67
N LYS A 117 1.27 6.05 -13.90
CA LYS A 117 -0.02 6.08 -14.59
C LYS A 117 -0.34 4.67 -15.06
N LEU A 118 -1.61 4.29 -15.01
CA LEU A 118 -2.09 3.12 -15.74
C LEU A 118 -1.80 3.27 -17.25
N GLU A 119 -1.63 2.15 -17.92
CA GLU A 119 -1.43 2.08 -19.37
C GLU A 119 -2.61 2.72 -20.12
N ASP A 120 -2.38 3.17 -21.36
CA ASP A 120 -3.37 3.95 -22.11
C ASP A 120 -4.64 3.16 -22.51
N ASN A 121 -4.64 1.83 -22.36
CA ASN A 121 -5.83 0.99 -22.53
C ASN A 121 -6.80 1.07 -21.34
N TRP A 122 -6.43 1.72 -20.24
CA TRP A 122 -7.30 1.93 -19.10
C TRP A 122 -8.14 3.19 -19.26
N LYS A 123 -9.44 3.05 -19.02
CA LYS A 123 -10.34 4.18 -18.80
C LYS A 123 -10.34 4.49 -17.31
N VAL A 124 -10.15 5.76 -16.94
CA VAL A 124 -10.22 6.24 -15.56
C VAL A 124 -11.16 7.43 -15.49
N VAL A 125 -12.09 7.42 -14.54
CA VAL A 125 -13.08 8.48 -14.33
C VAL A 125 -13.11 8.85 -12.85
N PHE A 126 -13.06 10.14 -12.56
CA PHE A 126 -13.26 10.71 -11.23
C PHE A 126 -14.55 11.53 -11.25
N ASP A 127 -15.54 11.11 -10.48
CA ASP A 127 -16.84 11.78 -10.38
C ASP A 127 -17.25 11.96 -8.91
N GLY A 128 -16.89 13.11 -8.34
CA GLY A 128 -17.15 13.43 -6.94
C GLY A 128 -16.56 12.40 -5.98
N ASP A 129 -17.43 11.64 -5.33
CA ASP A 129 -17.08 10.59 -4.37
C ASP A 129 -16.86 9.22 -5.00
N ARG A 130 -17.00 9.11 -6.33
CA ARG A 130 -16.83 7.90 -7.11
C ARG A 130 -15.58 7.97 -7.98
N ILE A 131 -14.85 6.86 -8.02
CA ILE A 131 -13.70 6.66 -8.91
C ILE A 131 -13.90 5.33 -9.62
N ASP A 132 -13.91 5.35 -10.94
CA ASP A 132 -14.01 4.15 -11.76
C ASP A 132 -12.77 3.99 -12.60
N PHE A 133 -12.25 2.77 -12.69
CA PHE A 133 -11.23 2.44 -13.67
C PHE A 133 -11.39 1.04 -14.21
N SER A 134 -11.16 0.88 -15.51
CA SER A 134 -11.39 -0.40 -16.20
C SER A 134 -10.58 -0.54 -17.48
N ASN A 135 -10.32 -1.78 -17.87
CA ASN A 135 -9.85 -2.17 -19.21
C ASN A 135 -10.71 -3.35 -19.74
N SER A 136 -10.19 -4.15 -20.68
CA SER A 136 -10.93 -5.32 -21.20
C SER A 136 -11.20 -6.42 -20.18
N ASP A 137 -10.35 -6.52 -19.16
CA ASP A 137 -10.30 -7.67 -18.24
C ASP A 137 -10.70 -7.26 -16.82
N TYR A 138 -10.46 -6.00 -16.45
CA TYR A 138 -10.66 -5.46 -15.11
C TYR A 138 -11.71 -4.35 -15.11
N GLN A 139 -12.56 -4.35 -14.08
CA GLN A 139 -13.43 -3.23 -13.75
C GLN A 139 -13.40 -3.01 -12.24
N VAL A 140 -13.05 -1.79 -11.81
CA VAL A 140 -12.98 -1.42 -10.40
C VAL A 140 -13.73 -0.11 -10.18
N GLU A 141 -14.61 -0.12 -9.19
CA GLU A 141 -15.37 1.02 -8.71
C GLU A 141 -15.03 1.27 -7.23
N ILE A 142 -14.66 2.51 -6.92
CA ILE A 142 -14.35 2.98 -5.58
C ILE A 142 -15.37 4.07 -5.22
N ILE A 143 -16.01 3.95 -4.06
CA ILE A 143 -16.99 4.92 -3.56
C ILE A 143 -16.58 5.36 -2.17
N ARG A 144 -16.50 6.67 -1.93
CA ARG A 144 -16.27 7.23 -0.58
C ARG A 144 -17.50 7.01 0.29
N LYS A 145 -17.28 6.61 1.55
CA LYS A 145 -18.34 6.43 2.56
C LYS A 145 -18.57 7.68 3.41
#